data_AF-A0A8T4DCF5-F1
#
_entry.id   AF-A0A8T4DCF5-F1
#
_cell.length_a   1.000
_cell.length_b   1.000
_cell.length_c   1.000
_cell.angle_alpha   90.00
_cell.angle_beta   90.00
_cell.angle_gamma   90.00
#
_symmetry.space_group_name_H-M   'P 1'
#
loop_
_entity.id
_entity.type
_entity.pdbx_description
1 polymer ?
#
loop_
_entity_poly.entity_id
_entity_poly.type
_entity_poly.pdbx_seq_one_letter_code
_entity_poly.pdbx_strand_id
1 'polypeptide(L)'
;MIPEEYKSTLLRLADSDDDMKTLLGLFHMVKGYTTEETLVKNFTAMTGRDCKELLKELRRKGIVKMGTYREFMCLSGYEEFFDEITSGYAPQPGDLVKYFENAVEMGDKASLKLIDLILKIGRYGIKGFAEYELVRDDMSEAFSPEVFHSLEEDLIKKRLCIYGKKRDEEFLDLYQSDAVLTSVKERLIAEGEKRLVESPLLKTLEEELENLVTTAQSSIREWRTKMAESAGMSEANIEQAAGYFSGFTVDDTSRFITGNALIGNDRLYLVITDRLSRYDVREWRDNPVVFITEEIPKWVWKIEAVFKDAYPNLSDRRLAILAPNQAAYANFKQNLLSELANRLGVAEIRELSTARSAPTTVRKPRSAAKAKGEEFVY
;
A
#
# COMPACT_ATOMS: atom_id res chain seq x y z
N MET A 1 1.13 36.47 29.27
CA MET A 1 2.12 36.74 28.23
C MET A 1 1.42 37.57 27.18
N ILE A 2 2.09 38.59 26.65
CA ILE A 2 1.62 39.40 25.51
C ILE A 2 2.32 38.92 24.21
N PRO A 3 1.80 39.22 23.01
CA PRO A 3 2.35 38.74 21.73
C PRO A 3 3.87 38.94 21.55
N GLU A 4 4.38 40.09 21.97
CA GLU A 4 5.78 40.47 21.84
C GLU A 4 6.69 39.67 22.79
N GLU A 5 6.20 39.41 24.01
CA GLU A 5 6.88 38.52 24.98
C GLU A 5 6.88 37.07 24.47
N TYR A 6 5.81 36.64 23.83
CA TYR A 6 5.73 35.31 23.20
C TYR A 6 6.75 35.19 22.07
N LYS A 7 6.74 36.16 21.14
CA LYS A 7 7.64 36.23 19.99
C LYS A 7 9.11 36.22 20.44
N SER A 8 9.46 37.12 21.36
CA SER A 8 10.83 37.23 21.88
C SER A 8 11.27 35.99 22.66
N THR A 9 10.37 35.34 23.41
CA THR A 9 10.71 34.10 24.11
C THR A 9 10.96 32.96 23.13
N LEU A 10 10.12 32.82 22.10
CA LEU A 10 10.27 31.79 21.07
C LEU A 10 11.58 31.96 20.29
N LEU A 11 11.88 33.18 19.83
CA LEU A 11 13.12 33.48 19.12
C LEU A 11 14.35 33.22 20.00
N ARG A 12 14.33 33.65 21.27
CA ARG A 12 15.45 33.39 22.19
C ARG A 12 15.69 31.90 22.42
N LEU A 13 14.63 31.10 22.53
CA LEU A 13 14.75 29.64 22.67
C LEU A 13 15.38 29.03 21.41
N ALA A 14 14.91 29.43 20.24
CA ALA A 14 15.45 28.99 18.96
C ALA A 14 16.92 29.39 18.80
N ASP A 15 17.27 30.65 19.08
CA ASP A 15 18.64 31.17 18.93
C ASP A 15 19.64 30.51 19.89
N SER A 16 19.17 30.00 21.03
CA SER A 16 20.01 29.36 22.04
C SER A 16 20.38 27.91 21.75
N ASP A 17 19.63 27.23 20.88
CA ASP A 17 19.79 25.79 20.63
C ASP A 17 19.31 25.39 19.22
N ASP A 18 20.23 24.87 18.39
CA ASP A 18 19.90 24.39 17.05
C ASP A 18 18.95 23.17 17.06
N ASP A 19 18.96 22.39 18.15
CA ASP A 19 17.98 21.32 18.35
C ASP A 19 16.58 21.91 18.59
N MET A 20 16.48 23.03 19.30
CA MET A 20 15.22 23.75 19.45
C MET A 20 14.71 24.26 18.10
N LYS A 21 15.58 24.81 17.23
CA LYS A 21 15.18 25.20 15.86
C LYS A 21 14.62 24.00 15.10
N THR A 22 15.32 22.87 15.14
CA THR A 22 14.88 21.65 14.45
C THR A 22 13.53 21.18 14.97
N LEU A 23 13.33 21.17 16.29
CA LEU A 23 12.04 20.82 16.91
C LEU A 23 10.93 21.78 16.46
N LEU A 24 11.19 23.10 16.48
CA LEU A 24 10.23 24.11 16.03
C LEU A 24 9.89 23.94 14.54
N GLY A 25 10.87 23.65 13.69
CA GLY A 25 10.65 23.31 12.29
C GLY A 25 9.71 22.11 12.12
N LEU A 26 9.83 21.09 12.98
CA LEU A 26 8.94 19.93 12.94
C LEU A 26 7.49 20.27 13.31
N PHE A 27 7.28 21.19 14.25
CA PHE A 27 5.92 21.68 14.56
C PHE A 27 5.21 22.23 13.33
N HIS A 28 5.93 22.91 12.45
CA HIS A 28 5.40 23.42 11.19
C HIS A 28 5.10 22.30 10.19
N MET A 29 5.95 21.28 10.10
CA MET A 29 5.77 20.19 9.13
C MET A 29 4.61 19.25 9.49
N VAL A 30 4.47 18.86 10.76
CA VAL A 30 3.43 17.90 11.20
C VAL A 30 2.16 18.57 11.70
N LYS A 31 1.82 19.76 11.21
CA LYS A 31 0.66 20.55 11.66
C LYS A 31 -0.57 19.67 11.96
N GLY A 32 -1.06 19.76 13.19
CA GLY A 32 -2.23 19.01 13.66
C GLY A 32 -1.95 17.58 14.15
N TYR A 33 -0.73 17.07 13.97
CA TYR A 33 -0.22 15.75 14.38
C TYR A 33 0.96 15.82 15.35
N THR A 34 1.11 16.95 16.06
CA THR A 34 2.20 17.28 16.98
C THR A 34 2.13 16.49 18.31
N THR A 35 1.98 15.17 18.28
CA THR A 35 2.07 14.32 19.49
C THR A 35 3.53 14.12 19.90
N GLU A 36 3.78 13.71 21.15
CA GLU A 36 5.15 13.39 21.61
C GLU A 36 5.79 12.30 20.72
N GLU A 37 5.03 11.27 20.36
CA GLU A 37 5.49 10.18 19.50
C GLU A 37 5.91 10.70 18.11
N THR A 38 5.07 11.51 17.47
CA THR A 38 5.39 12.16 16.19
C THR A 38 6.68 12.95 16.29
N LEU A 39 6.78 13.86 17.27
CA LEU A 39 7.90 14.79 17.37
C LEU A 39 9.20 14.06 17.73
N VAL A 40 9.15 13.12 18.68
CA VAL A 40 10.33 12.33 19.09
C VAL A 40 10.83 11.45 17.95
N LYS A 41 9.94 10.73 17.24
CA LYS A 41 10.35 9.82 16.17
C LYS A 41 11.06 10.56 15.04
N ASN A 42 10.44 11.64 14.55
CA ASN A 42 11.03 12.44 13.49
C ASN A 42 12.33 13.13 13.93
N PHE A 43 12.32 13.75 15.11
CA PHE A 43 13.48 14.45 15.64
C PHE A 43 14.67 13.52 15.87
N THR A 44 14.43 12.33 16.43
CA THR A 44 15.47 11.33 16.69
C THR A 44 16.08 10.84 15.39
N ALA A 45 15.27 10.51 14.38
CA ALA A 45 15.78 10.07 13.08
C ALA A 45 16.64 11.15 12.40
N MET A 46 16.25 12.44 12.50
CA MET A 46 16.99 13.55 11.90
C MET A 46 18.27 13.93 12.65
N THR A 47 18.29 13.84 13.97
CA THR A 47 19.37 14.43 14.80
C THR A 47 20.18 13.41 15.60
N GLY A 48 19.69 12.18 15.75
CA GLY A 48 20.24 11.16 16.66
C GLY A 48 20.01 11.45 18.15
N ARG A 49 19.18 12.46 18.50
CA ARG A 49 18.95 12.93 19.88
C ARG A 49 17.46 12.87 20.25
N ASP A 50 17.15 12.88 21.55
CA ASP A 50 15.77 12.93 22.07
C ASP A 50 15.35 14.39 22.34
N CYS A 51 14.13 14.78 21.92
CA CYS A 51 13.59 16.13 22.11
C CYS A 51 12.63 16.27 23.31
N LYS A 52 12.41 15.25 24.13
CA LYS A 52 11.45 15.31 25.27
C LYS A 52 11.73 16.45 26.25
N GLU A 53 12.99 16.74 26.55
CA GLU A 53 13.33 17.87 27.44
C GLU A 53 13.06 19.23 26.79
N LEU A 54 13.29 19.35 25.48
CA LEU A 54 12.95 20.55 24.70
C LEU A 54 11.43 20.78 24.67
N LEU A 55 10.64 19.71 24.52
CA LEU A 55 9.17 19.78 24.62
C LEU A 55 8.70 20.23 26.01
N LYS A 56 9.31 19.70 27.08
CA LYS A 56 9.03 20.14 28.46
C LYS A 56 9.39 21.61 28.66
N GLU A 57 10.50 22.06 28.08
CA GLU A 57 10.91 23.46 28.10
C GLU A 57 9.91 24.38 27.39
N LEU A 58 9.52 24.06 26.15
CA LEU A 58 8.51 24.82 25.40
C LEU A 58 7.21 24.96 26.21
N ARG A 59 6.79 23.87 26.88
CA ARG A 59 5.61 23.90 27.77
C ARG A 59 5.81 24.76 29.01
N ARG A 60 6.96 24.61 29.69
CA ARG A 60 7.31 25.39 30.90
C ARG A 60 7.38 26.89 30.60
N LYS A 61 7.85 27.25 29.41
CA LYS A 61 7.93 28.64 28.93
C LYS A 61 6.61 29.17 28.39
N GLY A 62 5.56 28.35 28.36
CA GLY A 62 4.24 28.73 27.87
C GLY A 62 4.19 28.95 26.36
N ILE A 63 5.10 28.36 25.59
CA ILE A 63 5.05 28.43 24.13
C ILE A 63 3.98 27.47 23.60
N VAL A 64 3.95 26.25 24.14
CA VAL A 64 2.97 25.22 23.77
C VAL A 64 2.17 24.74 24.97
N LYS A 65 0.95 24.28 24.71
CA LYS A 65 0.08 23.59 25.67
C LYS A 65 -0.25 22.18 25.18
N MET A 66 -0.65 21.31 26.10
CA MET A 66 -1.21 20.00 25.73
C MET A 66 -2.68 20.15 25.36
N GLY A 67 -3.06 19.58 24.21
CA GLY A 67 -4.43 19.44 23.76
C GLY A 67 -5.11 18.17 24.29
N THR A 68 -6.37 18.02 23.90
CA THR A 68 -7.27 16.94 24.34
C THR A 68 -6.77 15.55 23.94
N TYR A 69 -6.07 15.44 22.81
CA TYR A 69 -5.55 14.20 22.24
C TYR A 69 -4.03 14.06 22.43
N ARG A 70 -3.49 14.70 23.47
CA ARG A 70 -2.04 14.71 23.79
C ARG A 70 -1.16 15.29 22.68
N GLU A 71 -1.72 16.15 21.85
CA GLU A 71 -1.01 16.97 20.89
C GLU A 71 -0.45 18.23 21.56
N PHE A 72 0.75 18.66 21.14
CA PHE A 72 1.31 19.94 21.53
C PHE A 72 0.75 21.02 20.62
N MET A 73 0.04 21.99 21.18
CA MET A 73 -0.59 23.08 20.44
C MET A 73 0.01 24.42 20.82
N CYS A 74 0.08 25.32 19.86
CA CYS A 74 0.28 26.74 20.14
C CYS A 74 -0.80 27.26 21.09
N LEU A 75 -0.47 28.29 21.87
CA LEU A 75 -1.47 29.03 22.63
C LEU A 75 -2.44 29.74 21.70
N SER A 76 -3.70 29.82 22.12
CA SER A 76 -4.76 30.47 21.35
C SER A 76 -4.52 31.98 21.26
N GLY A 77 -4.56 32.53 20.05
CA GLY A 77 -4.24 33.93 19.75
C GLY A 77 -2.77 34.18 19.37
N TYR A 78 -1.95 33.15 19.25
CA TYR A 78 -0.52 33.23 18.89
C TYR A 78 -0.15 32.41 17.65
N GLU A 79 -1.14 31.78 17.01
CA GLU A 79 -0.95 30.80 15.94
C GLU A 79 -0.20 31.39 14.75
N GLU A 80 -0.54 32.62 14.34
CA GLU A 80 0.10 33.30 13.21
C GLU A 80 1.60 33.53 13.48
N PHE A 81 1.95 34.08 14.64
CA PHE A 81 3.35 34.30 15.02
C PHE A 81 4.13 32.99 15.18
N PHE A 82 3.49 31.97 15.75
CA PHE A 82 4.12 30.67 15.93
C PHE A 82 4.38 30.01 14.57
N ASP A 83 3.42 30.06 13.66
CA ASP A 83 3.58 29.49 12.32
C ASP A 83 4.60 30.25 11.48
N GLU A 84 4.58 31.59 11.50
CA GLU A 84 5.58 32.44 10.86
C GLU A 84 6.99 32.04 11.30
N ILE A 85 7.24 31.96 12.61
CA ILE A 85 8.56 31.66 13.15
C ILE A 85 8.97 30.20 12.89
N THR A 86 8.08 29.25 13.17
CA THR A 86 8.40 27.82 13.01
C THR A 86 8.62 27.43 11.55
N SER A 87 7.91 28.06 10.61
CA SER A 87 8.14 27.87 9.17
C SER A 87 9.56 28.27 8.74
N GLY A 88 10.13 29.31 9.36
CA GLY A 88 11.50 29.75 9.09
C GLY A 88 12.58 28.74 9.52
N TYR A 89 12.23 27.80 10.41
CA TYR A 89 13.11 26.72 10.85
C TYR A 89 12.75 25.36 10.24
N ALA A 90 11.75 25.29 9.36
CA ALA A 90 11.39 24.05 8.69
C ALA A 90 12.60 23.48 7.93
N PRO A 91 13.00 22.22 8.18
CA PRO A 91 14.14 21.64 7.50
C PRO A 91 13.85 21.58 6.00
N GLN A 92 14.85 21.92 5.19
CA GLN A 92 14.70 21.82 3.73
C GLN A 92 14.57 20.36 3.31
N PRO A 93 13.70 20.05 2.34
CA PRO A 93 13.51 18.69 1.87
C PRO A 93 14.81 18.13 1.29
N GLY A 94 15.03 16.83 1.49
CA GLY A 94 16.10 16.11 0.82
C GLY A 94 15.84 15.97 -0.69
N ASP A 95 16.79 15.37 -1.41
CA ASP A 95 16.66 15.14 -2.85
C ASP A 95 16.06 13.75 -3.14
N LEU A 96 14.75 13.70 -3.36
CA LEU A 96 14.04 12.45 -3.65
C LEU A 96 14.43 11.86 -5.01
N VAL A 97 14.72 12.69 -6.01
CA VAL A 97 15.12 12.23 -7.35
C VAL A 97 16.44 11.49 -7.25
N LYS A 98 17.43 12.10 -6.59
CA LYS A 98 18.73 11.46 -6.36
C LYS A 98 18.61 10.20 -5.51
N TYR A 99 17.75 10.20 -4.49
CA TYR A 99 17.51 8.99 -3.71
C TYR A 99 16.98 7.85 -4.59
N PHE A 100 15.99 8.15 -5.44
CA PHE A 100 15.41 7.19 -6.38
C PHE A 100 16.48 6.66 -7.35
N GLU A 101 17.26 7.55 -7.98
CA GLU A 101 18.31 7.16 -8.94
C GLU A 101 19.34 6.21 -8.29
N ASN A 102 19.81 6.54 -7.09
CA ASN A 102 20.72 5.67 -6.35
C ASN A 102 20.09 4.29 -6.04
N ALA A 103 18.81 4.27 -5.68
CA ALA A 103 18.11 3.01 -5.39
C ALA A 103 17.96 2.12 -6.63
N VAL A 104 17.73 2.73 -7.81
CA VAL A 104 17.74 2.02 -9.10
C VAL A 104 19.13 1.47 -9.40
N GLU A 105 20.18 2.29 -9.31
CA GLU A 105 21.56 1.89 -9.59
C GLU A 105 22.04 0.75 -8.69
N MET A 106 21.66 0.75 -7.42
CA MET A 106 22.01 -0.29 -6.45
C MET A 106 21.10 -1.53 -6.52
N GLY A 107 20.02 -1.49 -7.31
CA GLY A 107 19.02 -2.55 -7.33
C GLY A 107 18.28 -2.72 -5.99
N ASP A 108 18.13 -1.64 -5.21
CA ASP A 108 17.48 -1.65 -3.90
C ASP A 108 15.95 -1.72 -4.05
N LYS A 109 15.46 -2.95 -4.20
CA LYS A 109 14.03 -3.25 -4.35
C LYS A 109 13.20 -2.75 -3.15
N ALA A 110 13.77 -2.67 -1.96
CA ALA A 110 13.04 -2.30 -0.75
C ALA A 110 12.79 -0.79 -0.69
N SER A 111 13.82 0.01 -0.94
CA SER A 111 13.68 1.47 -1.08
C SER A 111 12.69 1.85 -2.19
N LEU A 112 12.82 1.24 -3.37
CA LEU A 112 11.93 1.52 -4.50
C LEU A 112 10.47 1.16 -4.17
N LYS A 113 10.24 0.01 -3.51
CA LYS A 113 8.89 -0.40 -3.11
C LYS A 113 8.28 0.51 -2.05
N LEU A 114 9.06 0.98 -1.07
CA LEU A 114 8.56 1.90 -0.05
C LEU A 114 8.12 3.23 -0.67
N ILE A 115 8.93 3.80 -1.57
CA ILE A 115 8.58 5.03 -2.28
C ILE A 115 7.33 4.83 -3.14
N ASP A 116 7.25 3.73 -3.88
CA ASP A 116 6.06 3.37 -4.68
C ASP A 116 4.80 3.32 -3.82
N LEU A 117 4.85 2.63 -2.67
CA LEU A 117 3.70 2.51 -1.76
C LEU A 117 3.24 3.87 -1.21
N ILE A 118 4.17 4.72 -0.74
CA ILE A 118 3.83 6.05 -0.22
C ILE A 118 3.20 6.92 -1.33
N LEU A 119 3.78 6.92 -2.54
CA LEU A 119 3.26 7.68 -3.68
C LEU A 119 1.90 7.16 -4.20
N LYS A 120 1.63 5.86 -4.02
CA LYS A 120 0.36 5.21 -4.39
C LYS A 120 -0.74 5.56 -3.41
N ILE A 121 -0.50 5.40 -2.11
CA ILE A 121 -1.51 5.63 -1.07
C ILE A 121 -1.82 7.13 -0.96
N GLY A 122 -0.80 7.99 -1.02
CA GLY A 122 -0.99 9.45 -1.02
C GLY A 122 -1.78 10.00 -2.21
N ARG A 123 -1.94 9.24 -3.31
CA ARG A 123 -2.66 9.63 -4.54
C ARG A 123 -4.14 9.97 -4.30
N TYR A 124 -4.78 9.38 -3.28
CA TYR A 124 -6.22 9.50 -3.06
C TYR A 124 -6.57 10.50 -1.96
N GLY A 125 -5.56 11.22 -1.44
CA GLY A 125 -5.76 12.42 -0.61
C GLY A 125 -6.33 12.18 0.79
N ILE A 126 -6.52 10.93 1.21
CA ILE A 126 -6.95 10.61 2.58
C ILE A 126 -5.69 10.31 3.39
N LYS A 127 -5.16 11.35 4.06
CA LYS A 127 -4.13 11.16 5.08
C LYS A 127 -4.77 10.49 6.31
N GLY A 128 -4.16 9.42 6.80
CA GLY A 128 -4.61 8.74 8.02
C GLY A 128 -5.49 7.51 7.78
N PHE A 129 -5.87 6.87 8.90
CA PHE A 129 -6.41 5.51 9.10
C PHE A 129 -6.12 4.48 7.98
N ALA A 130 -5.24 3.53 8.31
CA ALA A 130 -4.73 2.44 7.46
C ALA A 130 -3.57 2.78 6.51
N GLU A 131 -3.25 4.04 6.20
CA GLU A 131 -2.11 4.37 5.32
C GLU A 131 -0.77 3.81 5.85
N TYR A 132 -0.38 4.21 7.07
CA TYR A 132 0.86 3.72 7.67
C TYR A 132 0.87 2.20 7.86
N GLU A 133 -0.24 1.65 8.34
CA GLU A 133 -0.39 0.22 8.57
C GLU A 133 -0.26 -0.58 7.26
N LEU A 134 -0.85 -0.11 6.16
CA LEU A 134 -0.70 -0.74 4.86
C LEU A 134 0.75 -0.72 4.38
N VAL A 135 1.42 0.43 4.47
CA VAL A 135 2.84 0.56 4.09
C VAL A 135 3.69 -0.37 4.96
N ARG A 136 3.54 -0.30 6.28
CA ARG A 136 4.27 -1.12 7.26
C ARG A 136 4.07 -2.60 6.96
N ASP A 137 2.83 -3.04 6.83
CA ASP A 137 2.50 -4.47 6.69
C ASP A 137 2.93 -5.02 5.32
N ASP A 138 2.81 -4.23 4.24
CA ASP A 138 3.28 -4.64 2.91
C ASP A 138 4.80 -4.73 2.86
N MET A 139 5.50 -3.72 3.40
CA MET A 139 6.96 -3.75 3.48
C MET A 139 7.47 -4.86 4.40
N SER A 140 6.80 -5.07 5.53
CA SER A 140 7.20 -6.10 6.50
C SER A 140 7.03 -7.51 5.97
N GLU A 141 5.98 -7.77 5.18
CA GLU A 141 5.79 -9.10 4.59
C GLU A 141 6.67 -9.35 3.37
N ALA A 142 6.88 -8.32 2.54
CA ALA A 142 7.70 -8.40 1.34
C ALA A 142 9.20 -8.47 1.65
N PHE A 143 9.65 -7.88 2.75
CA PHE A 143 11.07 -7.82 3.13
C PHE A 143 11.31 -8.28 4.58
N SER A 144 10.90 -7.48 5.56
CA SER A 144 10.86 -7.79 7.01
C SER A 144 10.47 -6.51 7.79
N PRO A 145 9.96 -6.63 9.03
CA PRO A 145 9.74 -5.48 9.90
C PRO A 145 11.00 -4.63 10.11
N GLU A 146 12.16 -5.27 10.25
CA GLU A 146 13.44 -4.59 10.46
C GLU A 146 13.85 -3.76 9.24
N VAL A 147 13.63 -4.29 8.03
CA VAL A 147 13.88 -3.55 6.78
C VAL A 147 12.95 -2.34 6.70
N PHE A 148 11.66 -2.51 7.02
CA PHE A 148 10.73 -1.38 7.03
C PHE A 148 11.17 -0.28 8.00
N HIS A 149 11.46 -0.62 9.26
CA HIS A 149 11.91 0.35 10.25
C HIS A 149 13.21 1.06 9.87
N SER A 150 14.17 0.31 9.31
CA SER A 150 15.43 0.90 8.83
C SER A 150 15.21 1.89 7.68
N LEU A 151 14.31 1.58 6.74
CA LEU A 151 14.02 2.45 5.61
C LEU A 151 13.20 3.67 6.01
N GLU A 152 12.22 3.49 6.91
CA GLU A 152 11.46 4.59 7.50
C GLU A 152 12.42 5.60 8.17
N GLU A 153 13.31 5.11 9.02
CA GLU A 153 14.30 5.95 9.69
C GLU A 153 15.22 6.65 8.68
N ASP A 154 15.71 5.94 7.66
CA ASP A 154 16.58 6.52 6.63
C ASP A 154 15.88 7.61 5.80
N LEU A 155 14.62 7.41 5.40
CA LEU A 155 13.84 8.41 4.66
C LEU A 155 13.62 9.68 5.49
N ILE A 156 13.28 9.54 6.78
CA ILE A 156 13.10 10.68 7.69
C ILE A 156 14.44 11.39 7.92
N LYS A 157 15.51 10.62 8.18
CA LYS A 157 16.87 11.14 8.38
C LYS A 157 17.36 11.95 7.17
N LYS A 158 17.06 11.47 5.96
CA LYS A 158 17.38 12.15 4.71
C LYS A 158 16.43 13.31 4.38
N ARG A 159 15.45 13.60 5.26
CA ARG A 159 14.44 14.66 5.10
C ARG A 159 13.59 14.48 3.85
N LEU A 160 13.36 13.23 3.46
CA LEU A 160 12.51 12.88 2.32
C LEU A 160 11.08 12.65 2.74
N CYS A 161 10.88 12.25 3.99
CA CYS A 161 9.60 11.80 4.49
C CYS A 161 9.37 12.27 5.93
N ILE A 162 8.10 12.36 6.32
CA ILE A 162 7.70 12.67 7.68
C ILE A 162 6.68 11.66 8.19
N TYR A 163 6.87 11.27 9.44
CA TYR A 163 5.94 10.44 10.18
C TYR A 163 4.93 11.32 10.92
N GLY A 164 3.67 10.89 11.03
CA GLY A 164 2.68 11.58 11.85
C GLY A 164 1.69 10.62 12.49
N LYS A 165 1.37 10.85 13.77
CA LYS A 165 0.36 10.10 14.53
C LYS A 165 -0.54 10.98 15.37
N LYS A 166 -1.85 10.74 15.28
CA LYS A 166 -2.89 11.36 16.10
C LYS A 166 -4.03 10.38 16.33
N ARG A 167 -4.32 10.06 17.60
CA ARG A 167 -5.27 8.99 17.95
C ARG A 167 -4.89 7.68 17.24
N ASP A 168 -5.79 7.14 16.43
CA ASP A 168 -5.61 5.92 15.64
C ASP A 168 -5.21 6.24 14.19
N GLU A 169 -5.02 7.51 13.84
CA GLU A 169 -4.56 7.95 12.52
C GLU A 169 -3.04 8.06 12.53
N GLU A 170 -2.40 7.33 11.62
CA GLU A 170 -0.95 7.29 11.44
C GLU A 170 -0.63 7.35 9.95
N PHE A 171 0.40 8.10 9.56
CA PHE A 171 0.81 8.24 8.17
C PHE A 171 2.33 8.38 8.02
N LEU A 172 2.78 8.17 6.80
CA LEU A 172 4.14 8.42 6.34
C LEU A 172 4.04 9.21 5.02
N ASP A 173 4.48 10.47 5.00
CA ASP A 173 4.23 11.38 3.86
C ASP A 173 5.54 11.93 3.28
N LEU A 174 5.66 11.94 1.95
CA LEU A 174 6.85 12.46 1.28
C LEU A 174 6.83 13.98 1.29
N TYR A 175 7.87 14.56 1.88
CA TYR A 175 8.03 16.01 1.97
C TYR A 175 8.74 16.54 0.72
N GLN A 176 7.99 16.73 -0.37
CA GLN A 176 8.50 17.19 -1.68
C GLN A 176 7.45 18.06 -2.41
N SER A 177 7.86 18.75 -3.47
CA SER A 177 6.92 19.44 -4.36
C SER A 177 6.17 18.46 -5.25
N ASP A 178 4.94 18.81 -5.64
CA ASP A 178 4.11 17.98 -6.53
C ASP A 178 4.81 17.62 -7.85
N ALA A 179 5.63 18.55 -8.38
CA ALA A 179 6.41 18.32 -9.58
C ALA A 179 7.47 17.22 -9.38
N VAL A 180 8.17 17.23 -8.23
CA VAL A 180 9.15 16.19 -7.89
C VAL A 180 8.46 14.86 -7.64
N LEU A 181 7.36 14.86 -6.89
CA LEU A 181 6.56 13.66 -6.64
C LEU A 181 6.10 13.05 -7.96
N THR A 182 5.54 13.84 -8.87
CA THR A 182 5.09 13.38 -10.19
C THR A 182 6.23 12.81 -11.03
N SER A 183 7.38 13.49 -11.08
CA SER A 183 8.57 13.04 -11.82
C SER A 183 9.10 11.69 -11.33
N VAL A 184 9.34 11.54 -10.01
CA VAL A 184 9.81 10.27 -9.43
C VAL A 184 8.79 9.17 -9.65
N LYS A 185 7.51 9.53 -9.54
CA LYS A 185 6.38 8.64 -9.73
C LYS A 185 6.28 8.11 -11.17
N GLU A 186 6.57 8.93 -12.19
CA GLU A 186 6.64 8.51 -13.60
C GLU A 186 7.86 7.62 -13.86
N ARG A 187 9.00 7.92 -13.25
CA ARG A 187 10.21 7.08 -13.39
C ARG A 187 10.05 5.70 -12.75
N LEU A 188 9.38 5.61 -11.60
CA LEU A 188 9.03 4.31 -10.99
C LEU A 188 8.15 3.46 -11.90
N ILE A 189 7.21 4.09 -12.62
CA ILE A 189 6.35 3.41 -13.59
C ILE A 189 7.20 2.85 -14.73
N ALA A 190 8.01 3.70 -15.36
CA ALA A 190 8.84 3.29 -16.49
C ALA A 190 9.79 2.14 -16.12
N GLU A 191 10.37 2.17 -14.91
CA GLU A 191 11.24 1.10 -14.43
C GLU A 191 10.45 -0.20 -14.17
N GLY A 192 9.26 -0.11 -13.58
CA GLY A 192 8.37 -1.26 -13.37
C GLY A 192 7.91 -1.90 -14.69
N GLU A 193 7.49 -1.08 -15.65
CA GLU A 193 7.09 -1.52 -16.99
C GLU A 193 8.24 -2.20 -17.72
N LYS A 194 9.42 -1.59 -17.73
CA LYS A 194 10.60 -2.18 -18.35
C LYS A 194 10.87 -3.58 -17.79
N ARG A 195 10.85 -3.73 -16.47
CA ARG A 195 11.05 -5.04 -15.80
C ARG A 195 9.99 -6.07 -16.18
N LEU A 196 8.72 -5.66 -16.29
CA LEU A 196 7.63 -6.57 -16.66
C LEU A 196 7.62 -6.92 -18.15
N VAL A 197 7.98 -5.99 -19.04
CA VAL A 197 8.12 -6.24 -20.48
C VAL A 197 9.29 -7.16 -20.78
N GLU A 198 10.40 -7.01 -20.04
CA GLU A 198 11.55 -7.91 -20.12
C GLU A 198 11.28 -9.28 -19.46
N SER A 199 10.15 -9.43 -18.73
CA SER A 199 9.80 -10.68 -18.07
C SER A 199 9.35 -11.73 -19.08
N PRO A 200 9.89 -12.96 -19.05
CA PRO A 200 9.42 -14.07 -19.88
C PRO A 200 7.93 -14.37 -19.70
N LEU A 201 7.40 -14.05 -18.51
CA LEU A 201 6.01 -14.26 -18.16
C LEU A 201 5.05 -13.49 -19.08
N LEU A 202 5.35 -12.23 -19.42
CA LEU A 202 4.44 -11.41 -20.20
C LEU A 202 4.23 -12.00 -21.60
N LYS A 203 5.32 -12.42 -22.24
CA LYS A 203 5.28 -13.04 -23.56
C LYS A 203 4.51 -14.37 -23.54
N THR A 204 4.76 -15.22 -22.55
CA THR A 204 4.02 -16.47 -22.38
C THR A 204 2.52 -16.21 -22.16
N LEU A 205 2.16 -15.20 -21.36
CA LEU A 205 0.76 -14.83 -21.14
C LEU A 205 0.08 -14.36 -22.42
N GLU A 206 0.73 -13.51 -23.19
CA GLU A 206 0.21 -13.00 -24.45
C GLU A 206 -0.06 -14.14 -25.44
N GLU A 207 0.92 -15.03 -25.63
CA GLU A 207 0.80 -16.20 -26.50
C GLU A 207 -0.36 -17.13 -26.06
N GLU A 208 -0.48 -17.43 -24.76
CA GLU A 208 -1.55 -18.29 -24.25
C GLU A 208 -2.94 -17.66 -24.42
N LEU A 209 -3.07 -16.35 -24.24
CA LEU A 209 -4.34 -15.63 -24.42
C LEU A 209 -4.76 -15.55 -25.89
N GLU A 210 -3.81 -15.29 -26.79
CA GLU A 210 -4.06 -15.30 -28.23
C GLU A 210 -4.49 -16.69 -28.73
N ASN A 211 -3.84 -17.74 -28.24
CA ASN A 211 -4.20 -19.12 -28.54
C ASN A 211 -5.62 -19.46 -28.06
N LEU A 212 -5.97 -18.99 -26.86
CA LEU A 212 -7.31 -19.16 -26.31
C LEU A 212 -8.39 -18.48 -27.15
N VAL A 213 -8.16 -17.23 -27.55
CA VAL A 213 -9.09 -16.49 -28.42
C VAL A 213 -9.23 -17.20 -29.77
N THR A 214 -8.12 -17.61 -30.38
CA THR A 214 -8.10 -18.30 -31.68
C THR A 214 -8.85 -19.63 -31.64
N THR A 215 -8.69 -20.39 -30.55
CA THR A 215 -9.41 -21.66 -30.33
C THR A 215 -10.91 -21.44 -30.19
N ALA A 216 -11.33 -20.41 -29.43
CA ALA A 216 -12.73 -20.07 -29.26
C ALA A 216 -13.40 -19.64 -30.58
N GLN A 217 -12.74 -18.78 -31.35
CA GLN A 217 -13.22 -18.34 -32.67
C GLN A 217 -13.34 -19.51 -33.64
N SER A 218 -12.34 -20.41 -33.66
CA SER A 218 -12.34 -21.60 -34.53
C SER A 218 -13.47 -22.57 -34.18
N SER A 219 -13.77 -22.75 -32.90
CA SER A 219 -14.82 -23.66 -32.43
C SER A 219 -16.23 -23.20 -32.83
N ILE A 220 -16.45 -21.89 -32.99
CA ILE A 220 -17.74 -21.32 -33.40
C ILE A 220 -17.92 -21.30 -34.92
N ARG A 221 -16.86 -21.38 -35.73
CA ARG A 221 -16.96 -21.43 -37.20
C ARG A 221 -17.89 -22.54 -37.71
N GLU A 222 -17.89 -23.69 -37.06
CA GLU A 222 -18.75 -24.82 -37.41
C GLU A 222 -20.25 -24.55 -37.20
N TRP A 223 -20.59 -23.59 -36.34
CA TRP A 223 -21.97 -23.27 -35.93
C TRP A 223 -22.40 -21.85 -36.32
N ARG A 224 -21.52 -21.07 -36.96
CA ARG A 224 -21.68 -19.62 -37.17
C ARG A 224 -22.96 -19.22 -37.92
N THR A 225 -23.33 -19.98 -38.95
CA THR A 225 -24.49 -19.65 -39.81
C THR A 225 -25.79 -19.82 -39.03
N LYS A 226 -25.91 -20.90 -38.26
CA LYS A 226 -27.07 -21.15 -37.40
C LYS A 226 -27.17 -20.13 -36.27
N MET A 227 -26.03 -19.75 -35.67
CA MET A 227 -26.02 -18.72 -34.64
C MET A 227 -26.36 -17.34 -35.21
N ALA A 228 -25.87 -16.98 -36.40
CA ALA A 228 -26.13 -15.70 -37.09
C ALA A 228 -27.62 -15.50 -37.37
N GLU A 229 -28.27 -16.51 -37.93
CA GLU A 229 -29.71 -16.51 -38.20
C GLU A 229 -30.52 -16.39 -36.91
N SER A 230 -30.14 -17.11 -35.85
CA SER A 230 -30.87 -17.09 -34.57
C SER A 230 -30.71 -15.79 -33.78
N ALA A 231 -29.56 -15.11 -33.90
CA ALA A 231 -29.24 -13.90 -33.17
C ALA A 231 -29.59 -12.61 -33.95
N GLY A 232 -29.98 -12.70 -35.23
CA GLY A 232 -30.22 -11.54 -36.08
C GLY A 232 -28.97 -10.70 -36.34
N MET A 233 -27.78 -11.32 -36.30
CA MET A 233 -26.48 -10.68 -36.49
C MET A 233 -25.78 -11.26 -37.72
N SER A 234 -24.80 -10.53 -38.27
CA SER A 234 -23.94 -11.10 -39.33
C SER A 234 -22.98 -12.15 -38.75
N GLU A 235 -22.55 -13.12 -39.57
CA GLU A 235 -21.58 -14.15 -39.18
C GLU A 235 -20.26 -13.54 -38.66
N ALA A 236 -19.81 -12.43 -39.27
CA ALA A 236 -18.60 -11.72 -38.87
C ALA A 236 -18.70 -11.12 -37.45
N ASN A 237 -19.89 -10.63 -37.07
CA ASN A 237 -20.12 -10.07 -35.74
C ASN A 237 -20.13 -11.17 -34.66
N ILE A 238 -20.54 -12.39 -35.03
CA ILE A 238 -20.52 -13.55 -34.11
C ILE A 238 -19.10 -14.05 -33.88
N GLU A 239 -18.28 -14.14 -34.93
CA GLU A 239 -16.86 -14.52 -34.77
C GLU A 239 -16.11 -13.50 -33.90
N GLN A 240 -16.43 -12.20 -33.99
CA GLN A 240 -15.86 -11.17 -33.10
C GLN A 240 -16.39 -11.25 -31.66
N ALA A 241 -17.65 -11.67 -31.46
CA ALA A 241 -18.24 -11.84 -30.13
C ALA A 241 -17.79 -13.14 -29.44
N ALA A 242 -17.29 -14.12 -30.19
CA ALA A 242 -16.85 -15.43 -29.70
C ALA A 242 -15.56 -15.38 -28.86
N GLY A 243 -14.66 -14.43 -29.17
CA GLY A 243 -13.37 -14.33 -28.52
C GLY A 243 -12.69 -13.00 -28.81
N TYR A 244 -12.15 -12.37 -27.78
CA TYR A 244 -11.44 -11.08 -27.87
C TYR A 244 -10.33 -11.00 -26.82
N PHE A 245 -9.16 -10.53 -27.22
CA PHE A 245 -8.09 -10.10 -26.33
C PHE A 245 -7.60 -8.72 -26.78
N SER A 246 -7.47 -7.77 -25.85
CA SER A 246 -7.07 -6.39 -26.16
C SER A 246 -5.57 -6.20 -26.39
N GLY A 247 -4.77 -7.24 -26.18
CA GLY A 247 -3.35 -7.05 -25.90
C GLY A 247 -3.13 -6.45 -24.51
N PHE A 248 -1.86 -6.27 -24.17
CA PHE A 248 -1.45 -5.63 -22.93
C PHE A 248 -1.16 -4.14 -23.12
N THR A 249 -1.69 -3.33 -22.21
CA THR A 249 -1.49 -1.88 -22.17
C THR A 249 -1.25 -1.43 -20.73
N VAL A 250 -0.50 -0.37 -20.56
CA VAL A 250 -0.30 0.26 -19.25
C VAL A 250 -1.61 0.95 -18.82
N ASP A 251 -2.05 0.67 -17.60
CA ASP A 251 -3.13 1.46 -16.96
C ASP A 251 -2.53 2.66 -16.22
N ASP A 252 -2.79 3.88 -16.67
CA ASP A 252 -2.25 5.11 -16.07
C ASP A 252 -2.77 5.39 -14.65
N THR A 253 -3.89 4.76 -14.27
CA THR A 253 -4.56 4.98 -12.99
C THR A 253 -3.95 4.19 -11.85
N SER A 254 -3.38 3.03 -12.15
CA SER A 254 -2.91 2.10 -11.13
C SER A 254 -1.59 1.44 -11.47
N ARG A 255 -1.12 1.66 -12.71
CA ARG A 255 0.26 1.45 -13.18
C ARG A 255 0.64 0.00 -13.23
N PHE A 256 -0.28 -0.77 -13.75
CA PHE A 256 -0.07 -2.16 -14.10
C PHE A 256 -0.02 -2.31 -15.60
N ILE A 257 0.59 -3.39 -16.03
CA ILE A 257 0.31 -3.91 -17.36
C ILE A 257 -1.04 -4.62 -17.27
N THR A 258 -2.01 -4.12 -18.01
CA THR A 258 -3.40 -4.59 -17.99
C THR A 258 -3.84 -5.09 -19.35
N GLY A 259 -4.79 -6.00 -19.36
CA GLY A 259 -5.45 -6.44 -20.58
C GLY A 259 -6.85 -6.93 -20.27
N ASN A 260 -7.64 -7.20 -21.30
CA ASN A 260 -8.92 -7.85 -21.14
C ASN A 260 -9.09 -8.98 -22.14
N ALA A 261 -9.54 -10.13 -21.61
CA ALA A 261 -9.86 -11.30 -22.38
C ALA A 261 -11.36 -11.59 -22.25
N LEU A 262 -12.01 -11.92 -23.37
CA LEU A 262 -13.39 -12.38 -23.45
C LEU A 262 -13.40 -13.66 -24.27
N ILE A 263 -14.01 -14.73 -23.74
CA ILE A 263 -14.22 -15.99 -24.47
C ILE A 263 -15.65 -16.45 -24.24
N GLY A 264 -16.42 -16.59 -25.31
CA GLY A 264 -17.86 -16.75 -25.23
C GLY A 264 -18.49 -15.60 -24.44
N ASN A 265 -19.08 -15.89 -23.28
CA ASN A 265 -19.67 -14.89 -22.38
C ASN A 265 -18.79 -14.57 -21.15
N ASP A 266 -17.61 -15.18 -21.03
CA ASP A 266 -16.72 -15.03 -19.89
C ASP A 266 -15.69 -13.93 -20.14
N ARG A 267 -15.75 -12.84 -19.36
CA ARG A 267 -14.78 -11.75 -19.39
C ARG A 267 -13.86 -11.77 -18.18
N LEU A 268 -12.56 -11.58 -18.41
CA LEU A 268 -11.54 -11.34 -17.39
C LEU A 268 -10.82 -10.03 -17.68
N TYR A 269 -10.59 -9.26 -16.62
CA TYR A 269 -9.59 -8.20 -16.58
C TYR A 269 -8.30 -8.79 -16.02
N LEU A 270 -7.20 -8.59 -16.72
CA LEU A 270 -5.90 -9.11 -16.35
C LEU A 270 -5.05 -7.94 -15.85
N VAL A 271 -4.38 -8.15 -14.73
CA VAL A 271 -3.50 -7.17 -14.09
C VAL A 271 -2.19 -7.86 -13.77
N ILE A 272 -1.13 -7.45 -14.44
CA ILE A 272 0.20 -8.04 -14.26
C ILE A 272 1.03 -7.09 -13.40
N THR A 273 1.60 -7.64 -12.34
CA THR A 273 2.46 -6.90 -11.42
C THR A 273 3.55 -7.80 -10.86
N ASP A 274 4.72 -7.23 -10.57
CA ASP A 274 5.79 -7.98 -9.92
C ASP A 274 5.45 -8.28 -8.46
N ARG A 275 4.88 -7.29 -7.74
CA ARG A 275 4.50 -7.38 -6.33
C ARG A 275 3.20 -6.68 -6.03
N LEU A 276 2.15 -7.48 -5.89
CA LEU A 276 0.81 -7.04 -5.54
C LEU A 276 0.73 -6.57 -4.09
N SER A 277 0.43 -5.28 -3.90
CA SER A 277 0.22 -4.69 -2.58
C SER A 277 -1.22 -4.91 -2.10
N ARG A 278 -1.45 -4.81 -0.79
CA ARG A 278 -2.82 -4.84 -0.23
C ARG A 278 -3.65 -3.69 -0.78
N TYR A 279 -3.02 -2.53 -0.93
CA TYR A 279 -3.65 -1.33 -1.47
C TYR A 279 -4.17 -1.55 -2.88
N ASP A 280 -3.35 -2.14 -3.76
CA ASP A 280 -3.68 -2.38 -5.15
C ASP A 280 -4.96 -3.21 -5.30
N VAL A 281 -5.13 -4.26 -4.49
CA VAL A 281 -6.29 -5.15 -4.56
C VAL A 281 -7.53 -4.53 -3.92
N ARG A 282 -7.36 -3.76 -2.83
CA ARG A 282 -8.46 -3.04 -2.17
C ARG A 282 -9.08 -1.99 -3.09
N GLU A 283 -8.26 -1.24 -3.81
CA GLU A 283 -8.70 -0.11 -4.64
C GLU A 283 -8.99 -0.51 -6.09
N TRP A 284 -8.77 -1.77 -6.48
CA TRP A 284 -9.05 -2.21 -7.84
C TRP A 284 -10.55 -2.28 -8.16
N ARG A 285 -10.87 -2.16 -9.45
CA ARG A 285 -12.23 -2.09 -10.04
C ARG A 285 -13.14 -3.25 -9.61
N ASP A 286 -14.46 -3.03 -9.73
CA ASP A 286 -15.54 -3.97 -9.39
C ASP A 286 -15.75 -5.15 -10.38
N ASN A 287 -14.87 -5.30 -11.38
CA ASN A 287 -15.00 -6.34 -12.39
C ASN A 287 -14.27 -7.63 -11.99
N PRO A 288 -14.59 -8.79 -12.61
CA PRO A 288 -13.77 -9.99 -12.52
C PRO A 288 -12.32 -9.69 -12.92
N VAL A 289 -11.41 -9.66 -11.95
CA VAL A 289 -9.99 -9.38 -12.16
C VAL A 289 -9.14 -10.56 -11.77
N VAL A 290 -8.12 -10.82 -12.58
CA VAL A 290 -7.03 -11.73 -12.28
C VAL A 290 -5.75 -10.93 -12.11
N PHE A 291 -5.26 -10.86 -10.88
CA PHE A 291 -3.92 -10.37 -10.59
C PHE A 291 -2.92 -11.50 -10.86
N ILE A 292 -2.00 -11.25 -11.77
CA ILE A 292 -0.94 -12.18 -12.13
C ILE A 292 0.37 -11.64 -11.56
N THR A 293 1.01 -12.45 -10.72
CA THR A 293 2.19 -12.04 -9.94
C THR A 293 3.32 -13.05 -10.06
N GLU A 294 4.56 -12.62 -9.79
CA GLU A 294 5.72 -13.53 -9.76
C GLU A 294 5.63 -14.53 -8.60
N GLU A 295 5.12 -14.08 -7.45
CA GLU A 295 4.97 -14.88 -6.23
C GLU A 295 3.60 -14.62 -5.61
N ILE A 296 3.06 -15.62 -4.90
CA ILE A 296 1.84 -15.45 -4.12
C ILE A 296 2.12 -14.51 -2.93
N PRO A 297 1.38 -13.39 -2.80
CA PRO A 297 1.53 -12.51 -1.65
C PRO A 297 1.21 -13.23 -0.34
N LYS A 298 2.03 -13.02 0.70
CA LYS A 298 1.84 -13.67 2.01
C LYS A 298 0.52 -13.27 2.68
N TRP A 299 0.01 -12.07 2.41
CA TRP A 299 -1.26 -11.59 2.94
C TRP A 299 -2.48 -12.27 2.32
N VAL A 300 -2.35 -13.09 1.25
CA VAL A 300 -3.50 -13.82 0.67
C VAL A 300 -4.24 -14.64 1.72
N TRP A 301 -3.53 -15.18 2.71
CA TRP A 301 -4.11 -15.92 3.85
C TRP A 301 -4.80 -15.04 4.90
N LYS A 302 -4.69 -13.72 4.75
CA LYS A 302 -5.26 -12.69 5.63
C LYS A 302 -6.23 -11.79 4.87
N ILE A 303 -6.81 -12.27 3.75
CA ILE A 303 -7.63 -11.44 2.85
C ILE A 303 -8.78 -10.74 3.57
N GLU A 304 -9.41 -11.37 4.56
CA GLU A 304 -10.48 -10.75 5.34
C GLU A 304 -10.01 -9.52 6.10
N ALA A 305 -8.81 -9.58 6.70
CA ALA A 305 -8.21 -8.43 7.38
C ALA A 305 -7.85 -7.32 6.37
N VAL A 306 -7.37 -7.70 5.18
CA VAL A 306 -7.06 -6.75 4.10
C VAL A 306 -8.32 -6.01 3.64
N PHE A 307 -9.47 -6.68 3.56
CA PHE A 307 -10.72 -6.14 3.06
C PHE A 307 -11.71 -5.66 4.12
N LYS A 308 -11.35 -5.71 5.41
CA LYS A 308 -12.25 -5.41 6.54
C LYS A 308 -12.98 -4.07 6.39
N ASP A 309 -12.26 -3.06 5.90
CA ASP A 309 -12.75 -1.69 5.76
C ASP A 309 -12.77 -1.23 4.29
N ALA A 310 -12.69 -2.17 3.33
CA ALA A 310 -12.73 -1.86 1.90
C ALA A 310 -14.18 -1.71 1.40
N TYR A 311 -14.42 -0.75 0.51
CA TYR A 311 -15.72 -0.61 -0.17
C TYR A 311 -15.52 -0.67 -1.69
N PRO A 312 -16.26 -1.54 -2.43
CA PRO A 312 -17.16 -2.59 -1.94
C PRO A 312 -16.45 -3.68 -1.11
N ASN A 313 -17.22 -4.45 -0.33
CA ASN A 313 -16.68 -5.56 0.46
C ASN A 313 -16.13 -6.68 -0.44
N LEU A 314 -15.29 -7.55 0.12
CA LEU A 314 -14.72 -8.70 -0.62
C LEU A 314 -15.79 -9.63 -1.23
N SER A 315 -16.94 -9.80 -0.56
CA SER A 315 -18.05 -10.64 -1.04
C SER A 315 -18.66 -10.15 -2.36
N ASP A 316 -18.56 -8.86 -2.62
CA ASP A 316 -19.19 -8.21 -3.76
C ASP A 316 -18.21 -8.11 -4.95
N ARG A 317 -16.95 -8.45 -4.71
CA ARG A 317 -15.86 -8.40 -5.70
C ARG A 317 -15.60 -9.76 -6.30
N ARG A 318 -15.10 -9.79 -7.53
CA ARG A 318 -14.64 -11.01 -8.20
C ARG A 318 -13.14 -10.90 -8.44
N LEU A 319 -12.37 -11.47 -7.52
CA LEU A 319 -10.92 -11.37 -7.49
C LEU A 319 -10.29 -12.75 -7.62
N ALA A 320 -9.26 -12.83 -8.45
CA ALA A 320 -8.35 -13.96 -8.52
C ALA A 320 -6.90 -13.46 -8.42
N ILE A 321 -6.05 -14.24 -7.75
CA ILE A 321 -4.62 -14.01 -7.64
C ILE A 321 -3.93 -15.27 -8.14
N LEU A 322 -3.05 -15.13 -9.11
CA LEU A 322 -2.42 -16.23 -9.82
C LEU A 322 -0.91 -15.99 -9.90
N ALA A 323 -0.15 -16.95 -9.36
CA ALA A 323 1.29 -17.06 -9.61
C ALA A 323 1.54 -18.30 -10.49
N PRO A 324 2.02 -18.13 -11.73
CA PRO A 324 2.25 -19.22 -12.66
C PRO A 324 3.13 -20.33 -12.07
N ASN A 325 2.79 -21.58 -12.35
CA ASN A 325 3.46 -22.79 -11.85
C ASN A 325 3.53 -22.91 -10.32
N GLN A 326 2.82 -22.07 -9.56
CA GLN A 326 2.82 -22.07 -8.10
C GLN A 326 1.42 -22.34 -7.54
N ALA A 327 0.52 -21.37 -7.65
CA ALA A 327 -0.83 -21.46 -7.12
C ALA A 327 -1.75 -20.39 -7.73
N ALA A 328 -3.05 -20.62 -7.60
CA ALA A 328 -4.07 -19.62 -7.88
C ALA A 328 -5.11 -19.64 -6.76
N TYR A 329 -5.64 -18.46 -6.45
CA TYR A 329 -6.72 -18.26 -5.49
C TYR A 329 -7.81 -17.44 -6.14
N ALA A 330 -9.07 -17.78 -5.94
CA ALA A 330 -10.19 -16.96 -6.42
C ALA A 330 -11.39 -17.03 -5.47
N ASN A 331 -12.16 -15.94 -5.38
CA ASN A 331 -13.43 -15.91 -4.65
C ASN A 331 -14.65 -16.11 -5.57
N PHE A 332 -14.42 -16.45 -6.84
CA PHE A 332 -15.44 -16.73 -7.83
C PHE A 332 -15.00 -17.88 -8.74
N LYS A 333 -15.97 -18.51 -9.41
CA LYS A 333 -15.72 -19.59 -10.37
C LYS A 333 -16.07 -19.11 -11.77
N GLN A 334 -15.15 -19.34 -12.70
CA GLN A 334 -15.33 -19.02 -14.11
C GLN A 334 -14.51 -19.99 -14.96
N ASN A 335 -15.04 -20.37 -16.13
CA ASN A 335 -14.39 -21.35 -17.00
C ASN A 335 -13.12 -20.76 -17.61
N LEU A 336 -13.19 -19.52 -18.09
CA LEU A 336 -12.02 -18.82 -18.64
C LEU A 336 -10.87 -18.70 -17.63
N LEU A 337 -11.18 -18.43 -16.37
CA LEU A 337 -10.17 -18.38 -15.30
C LEU A 337 -9.52 -19.75 -15.07
N SER A 338 -10.33 -20.81 -15.05
CA SER A 338 -9.85 -22.18 -14.86
C SER A 338 -8.93 -22.63 -16.00
N GLU A 339 -9.32 -22.31 -17.23
CA GLU A 339 -8.53 -22.60 -18.42
C GLU A 339 -7.20 -21.82 -18.42
N LEU A 340 -7.24 -20.52 -18.09
CA LEU A 340 -6.03 -19.70 -17.95
C LEU A 340 -5.10 -20.26 -16.87
N ALA A 341 -5.62 -20.63 -15.70
CA ALA A 341 -4.83 -21.22 -14.61
C ALA A 341 -4.14 -22.52 -15.03
N ASN A 342 -4.86 -23.42 -15.71
CA ASN A 342 -4.32 -24.68 -16.20
C ASN A 342 -3.16 -24.47 -17.18
N ARG A 343 -3.30 -23.52 -18.12
CA ARG A 343 -2.26 -23.18 -19.10
C ARG A 343 -1.02 -22.58 -18.45
N LEU A 344 -1.21 -21.85 -17.37
CA LEU A 344 -0.13 -21.30 -16.55
C LEU A 344 0.41 -22.30 -15.51
N GLY A 345 0.12 -23.60 -15.67
CA GLY A 345 0.69 -24.67 -14.86
C GLY A 345 0.07 -24.82 -13.47
N VAL A 346 -1.12 -24.26 -13.24
CA VAL A 346 -1.85 -24.37 -11.97
C VAL A 346 -3.04 -25.29 -12.14
N ALA A 347 -2.95 -26.50 -11.57
CA ALA A 347 -3.96 -27.54 -11.74
C ALA A 347 -5.28 -27.30 -10.95
N GLU A 348 -5.21 -26.54 -9.86
CA GLU A 348 -6.39 -26.26 -9.01
C GLU A 348 -6.37 -24.82 -8.52
N ILE A 349 -7.49 -24.12 -8.71
CA ILE A 349 -7.71 -22.80 -8.12
C ILE A 349 -8.30 -23.01 -6.72
N ARG A 350 -7.55 -22.56 -5.71
CA ARG A 350 -7.99 -22.62 -4.33
C ARG A 350 -9.00 -21.51 -4.06
N GLU A 351 -9.89 -21.77 -3.11
CA GLU A 351 -10.78 -20.72 -2.63
C GLU A 351 -9.95 -19.66 -1.91
N LEU A 352 -10.19 -18.40 -2.29
CA LEU A 352 -9.65 -17.23 -1.61
C LEU A 352 -10.45 -17.11 -0.31
N SER A 353 -10.03 -17.91 0.69
CA SER A 353 -10.88 -18.27 1.82
C SER A 353 -11.37 -17.03 2.57
N THR A 354 -12.68 -16.95 2.74
CA THR A 354 -13.25 -16.52 4.01
C THR A 354 -12.91 -17.62 5.04
N ALA A 355 -12.28 -17.24 6.14
CA ALA A 355 -11.57 -18.09 7.10
C ALA A 355 -11.89 -19.61 7.13
N ARG A 356 -10.85 -20.44 7.04
CA ARG A 356 -10.70 -21.52 8.04
C ARG A 356 -9.45 -21.23 8.85
N SER A 357 -9.70 -20.97 10.13
CA SER A 357 -8.73 -20.89 11.22
C SER A 357 -7.54 -21.82 11.01
N ALA A 358 -6.34 -21.28 11.29
CA ALA A 358 -5.14 -22.05 11.51
C ALA A 358 -5.44 -23.31 12.36
N PRO A 359 -4.80 -24.46 12.09
CA PRO A 359 -5.01 -25.65 12.90
C PRO A 359 -4.65 -25.33 14.34
N THR A 360 -5.68 -25.14 15.16
CA THR A 360 -5.52 -25.08 16.60
C THR A 360 -5.08 -26.48 16.99
N THR A 361 -3.81 -26.66 17.29
CA THR A 361 -3.36 -27.84 18.03
C THR A 361 -4.17 -27.88 19.31
N VAL A 362 -5.23 -28.68 19.31
CA VAL A 362 -5.99 -29.05 20.49
C VAL A 362 -5.01 -29.79 21.39
N ARG A 363 -4.40 -29.06 22.33
CA ARG A 363 -3.80 -29.69 23.49
C ARG A 363 -4.95 -30.41 24.20
N LYS A 364 -4.97 -31.74 24.08
CA LYS A 364 -5.82 -32.61 24.89
C LYS A 364 -5.72 -32.16 26.35
N PRO A 365 -6.83 -31.93 27.06
CA PRO A 365 -6.77 -31.68 28.49
C PRO A 365 -6.12 -32.91 29.16
N ARG A 366 -5.05 -32.67 29.92
CA ARG A 366 -4.47 -33.66 30.83
C ARG A 366 -5.56 -34.07 31.81
N SER A 367 -5.90 -35.36 31.83
CA SER A 367 -6.76 -35.96 32.86
C SER A 367 -6.17 -35.65 34.23
N ALA A 368 -6.94 -34.95 35.08
CA ALA A 368 -6.62 -34.79 36.48
C ALA A 368 -6.62 -36.17 37.16
N ALA A 369 -5.49 -36.51 37.76
CA ALA A 369 -5.38 -37.67 38.64
C ALA A 369 -6.32 -37.48 39.84
N LYS A 370 -7.06 -38.54 40.15
CA LYS A 370 -7.80 -38.71 41.41
C LYS A 370 -6.85 -38.47 42.59
N ALA A 371 -7.12 -37.46 43.40
CA ALA A 371 -6.70 -37.43 44.79
C ALA A 371 -7.96 -37.62 45.66
N LYS A 372 -7.95 -38.71 46.41
CA LYS A 372 -8.91 -39.00 47.49
C LYS A 372 -8.54 -38.15 48.72
N GLY A 373 -9.56 -37.68 49.43
CA GLY A 373 -9.61 -37.78 50.89
C GLY A 373 -9.34 -36.52 51.71
N GLU A 374 -10.16 -36.38 52.76
CA GLU A 374 -10.07 -35.53 53.97
C GLU A 374 -10.78 -34.17 53.84
N GLU A 375 -12.02 -34.01 54.35
CA GLU A 375 -12.43 -33.74 55.76
C GLU A 375 -11.63 -32.55 56.35
N PHE A 376 -12.22 -31.42 56.75
CA PHE A 376 -13.16 -31.13 57.86
C PHE A 376 -13.96 -29.83 57.50
N VAL A 377 -15.25 -29.63 57.77
CA VAL A 377 -15.97 -29.42 59.05
C VAL A 377 -15.38 -28.31 59.95
N TYR A 378 -15.54 -27.04 59.56
CA TYR A 378 -16.46 -26.01 60.11
C TYR A 378 -16.19 -24.66 59.45
#